data_AF-A0A961C1E1-F1
#
_entry.id   AF-A0A961C1E1-F1
#
_cell.length_a   1.000
_cell.length_b   1.000
_cell.length_c   1.000
_cell.angle_alpha   90.00
_cell.angle_beta   90.00
_cell.angle_gamma   90.00
#
_symmetry.space_group_name_H-M   'P 1'
#
loop_
_entity.id
_entity.type
_entity.pdbx_description
1 polymer ?
#
loop_
_entity_poly.entity_id
_entity_poly.type
_entity_poly.pdbx_seq_one_letter_code
_entity_poly.pdbx_strand_id
1 'polypeptide(L)'
;LRLGAPLCDVALATERAALDALAERRPDRPLGVNMEYWAAVLLHGARVPPRLFTPLFVCARAAGWSAHILEQKAQGRPIRPVARYVGETTRALEAVPGWADIPPAHRLAG
;
A
#
# COMPACT_ATOMS: atom_id res chain seq x y z
N LEU A 1 13.40 27.51 -17.54
CA LEU A 1 13.44 26.06 -17.25
C LEU A 1 12.41 25.35 -18.10
N ARG A 2 12.79 24.69 -19.20
CA ARG A 2 11.94 23.66 -19.83
C ARG A 2 12.23 22.34 -19.11
N LEU A 3 11.51 22.06 -18.02
CA LEU A 3 11.60 20.76 -17.37
C LEU A 3 11.09 19.69 -18.36
N GLY A 4 11.96 18.81 -18.84
CA GLY A 4 11.57 17.49 -19.35
C GLY A 4 10.80 17.37 -20.66
N ALA A 5 10.86 18.34 -21.60
CA ALA A 5 10.06 18.28 -22.84
C ALA A 5 10.13 16.92 -23.59
N PRO A 6 11.29 16.29 -23.80
CA PRO A 6 11.35 14.97 -24.46
C PRO A 6 10.73 13.83 -23.63
N LEU A 7 10.78 13.91 -22.30
CA LEU A 7 10.20 12.90 -21.41
C LEU A 7 8.66 13.01 -21.38
N CYS A 8 8.14 14.24 -21.43
CA CYS A 8 6.71 14.48 -21.50
C CYS A 8 6.11 13.90 -22.80
N ASP A 9 6.79 14.06 -23.93
CA ASP A 9 6.31 13.51 -25.22
C ASP A 9 6.26 11.97 -25.20
N VAL A 10 7.30 11.33 -24.66
CA VAL A 10 7.32 9.87 -24.47
C VAL A 10 6.22 9.42 -23.49
N ALA A 11 5.99 10.18 -22.42
CA ALA A 11 4.95 9.87 -21.44
C ALA A 11 3.55 9.97 -22.05
N LEU A 12 3.26 11.01 -22.83
CA LEU A 12 1.98 11.15 -23.55
C LEU A 12 1.76 10.00 -24.54
N ALA A 13 2.79 9.65 -25.32
CA ALA A 13 2.71 8.54 -26.27
C ALA A 13 2.47 7.19 -25.55
N THR A 14 3.14 6.99 -24.41
CA THR A 14 2.98 5.79 -23.59
C THR A 14 1.59 5.72 -22.96
N GLU A 15 1.07 6.83 -22.41
CA GLU A 15 -0.30 6.91 -21.89
C GLU A 15 -1.33 6.55 -22.97
N ARG A 16 -1.22 7.13 -24.17
CA ARG A 16 -2.11 6.81 -25.28
C ARG A 16 -2.07 5.32 -25.62
N ALA A 17 -0.89 4.79 -25.89
CA ALA A 17 -0.72 3.39 -26.30
C ALA A 17 -1.19 2.41 -25.21
N ALA A 18 -0.94 2.72 -23.94
CA ALA A 18 -1.37 1.90 -22.82
C ALA A 18 -2.90 1.90 -22.68
N LEU A 19 -3.55 3.06 -22.79
CA LEU A 19 -5.01 3.17 -22.69
C LEU A 19 -5.70 2.45 -23.85
N ASP A 20 -5.20 2.60 -25.08
CA ASP A 20 -5.74 1.91 -26.25
C ASP A 20 -5.63 0.38 -26.09
N ALA A 21 -4.45 -0.10 -25.68
CA ALA A 21 -4.22 -1.54 -25.46
C ALA A 21 -5.06 -2.10 -24.29
N LEU A 22 -5.32 -1.31 -23.26
CA LEU A 22 -6.19 -1.72 -22.14
C LEU A 22 -7.66 -1.75 -22.55
N ALA A 23 -8.11 -0.76 -23.34
CA ALA A 23 -9.48 -0.73 -23.86
C ALA A 23 -9.79 -1.92 -24.76
N GLU A 24 -8.83 -2.33 -25.61
CA GLU A 24 -8.97 -3.53 -26.45
C GLU A 24 -9.06 -4.82 -25.61
N ARG A 25 -8.19 -4.96 -24.60
CA ARG A 25 -8.10 -6.19 -23.79
C ARG A 25 -9.19 -6.31 -22.73
N ARG A 26 -9.70 -5.19 -22.22
CA ARG A 26 -10.65 -5.08 -21.09
C ARG A 26 -11.74 -4.03 -21.37
N PRO A 27 -12.56 -4.23 -22.42
CA PRO A 27 -13.56 -3.24 -22.83
C PRO A 27 -14.65 -3.01 -21.77
N ASP A 28 -14.90 -4.00 -20.91
CA ASP A 28 -15.85 -3.96 -19.79
C ASP A 28 -15.33 -3.13 -18.59
N ARG A 29 -14.05 -2.77 -18.58
CA ARG A 29 -13.40 -2.06 -17.48
C ARG A 29 -12.63 -0.86 -18.01
N PRO A 30 -13.28 0.30 -18.21
CA PRO A 30 -12.58 1.52 -18.60
C PRO A 30 -11.58 1.91 -17.50
N LEU A 31 -10.30 1.94 -17.85
CA LEU A 31 -9.20 2.34 -16.97
C LEU A 31 -8.68 3.70 -17.41
N GLY A 32 -8.49 4.61 -16.45
CA GLY A 32 -7.76 5.84 -16.65
C GLY A 32 -6.33 5.71 -16.14
N VAL A 33 -5.47 6.65 -16.54
CA VAL A 33 -4.15 6.81 -15.93
C VAL A 33 -4.30 7.28 -14.49
N ASN A 34 -3.51 6.68 -13.60
CA ASN A 34 -3.45 7.10 -12.22
C ASN A 34 -2.56 8.35 -12.07
N MET A 35 -2.73 9.07 -10.96
CA MET A 35 -1.95 10.28 -10.69
C MET A 35 -0.45 9.97 -10.54
N GLU A 36 -0.12 8.77 -10.04
CA GLU A 36 1.24 8.31 -9.79
C GLU A 36 2.09 8.26 -11.07
N TYR A 37 1.48 7.96 -12.23
CA TYR A 37 2.15 7.97 -13.53
C TYR A 37 2.76 9.34 -13.83
N TRP A 38 1.95 10.39 -13.76
CA TRP A 38 2.39 11.76 -14.02
C TRP A 38 3.27 12.32 -12.90
N ALA A 39 3.03 11.91 -11.65
CA ALA A 39 3.91 12.24 -10.53
C ALA A 39 5.33 11.68 -10.75
N ALA A 40 5.47 10.46 -11.26
CA ALA A 40 6.77 9.87 -11.56
C ALA A 40 7.51 10.63 -12.67
N VAL A 41 6.80 11.00 -13.75
CA VAL A 41 7.35 11.83 -14.85
C VAL A 41 7.85 13.17 -14.33
N LEU A 42 7.06 13.83 -13.48
CA LEU A 42 7.40 15.13 -12.89
C LEU A 42 8.63 15.03 -11.96
N LEU A 43 8.63 14.06 -11.05
CA LEU A 43 9.74 13.88 -10.10
C LEU A 43 11.03 13.45 -10.81
N HIS A 44 10.93 12.61 -11.84
CA HIS A 44 12.07 12.25 -12.68
C HIS A 44 12.60 13.46 -13.45
N GLY A 45 11.72 14.27 -14.05
CA GLY A 45 12.08 15.51 -14.73
C GLY A 45 12.74 16.53 -13.80
N ALA A 46 12.34 16.56 -12.53
CA ALA A 46 12.97 17.35 -11.47
C ALA A 46 14.27 16.74 -10.91
N ARG A 47 14.74 15.61 -11.48
CA ARG A 47 15.96 14.88 -11.08
C ARG A 47 15.94 14.39 -9.63
N VAL A 48 14.75 14.11 -9.11
CA VAL A 48 14.60 13.47 -7.81
C VAL A 48 15.05 12.01 -7.92
N PRO A 49 15.93 11.51 -7.04
CA PRO A 49 16.29 10.10 -7.01
C PRO A 49 15.05 9.22 -6.73
N PRO A 50 14.85 8.09 -7.45
CA PRO A 50 13.65 7.24 -7.29
C PRO A 50 13.39 6.78 -5.84
N ARG A 51 14.45 6.52 -5.07
CA ARG A 51 14.35 6.17 -3.64
C ARG A 51 13.68 7.24 -2.77
N LEU A 52 13.58 8.48 -3.26
CA LEU A 52 12.95 9.62 -2.57
C LEU A 52 11.50 9.87 -2.99
N PHE A 53 10.94 9.12 -3.95
CA PHE A 53 9.56 9.33 -4.40
C PHE A 53 8.55 9.09 -3.28
N THR A 54 8.67 7.96 -2.57
CA THR A 54 7.80 7.66 -1.42
C THR A 54 7.98 8.66 -0.28
N PRO A 55 9.21 9.02 0.16
CA PRO A 55 9.39 10.10 1.14
C PRO A 55 8.72 11.43 0.76
N LEU A 56 8.83 11.88 -0.49
CA LEU A 56 8.16 13.12 -0.94
C LEU A 56 6.65 13.00 -0.94
N PHE A 57 6.11 11.85 -1.35
CA PHE A 57 4.68 11.58 -1.23
C PHE A 57 4.21 11.65 0.23
N VAL A 58 4.98 11.07 1.16
CA VAL A 58 4.71 11.15 2.60
C VAL A 58 4.70 12.60 3.09
N CYS A 59 5.68 13.41 2.68
CA CYS A 59 5.69 14.84 3.00
C CYS A 59 4.43 15.56 2.50
N ALA A 60 3.99 15.30 1.28
CA ALA A 60 2.76 15.87 0.73
C ALA A 60 1.50 15.38 1.46
N ARG A 61 1.47 14.13 1.92
CA ARG A 61 0.34 13.54 2.65
C ARG A 61 0.26 13.96 4.11
N ALA A 62 1.35 14.40 4.72
CA ALA A 62 1.40 14.79 6.13
C ALA A 62 0.27 15.75 6.51
N ALA A 63 0.00 16.77 5.70
CA ALA A 63 -1.09 17.73 5.97
C ALA A 63 -2.48 17.06 6.03
N GLY A 64 -2.78 16.16 5.08
CA GLY A 64 -4.05 15.45 5.05
C GLY A 64 -4.18 14.41 6.17
N TRP A 65 -3.10 13.74 6.54
CA TRP A 65 -3.10 12.85 7.69
C TRP A 65 -3.32 13.62 8.99
N SER A 66 -2.66 14.76 9.17
CA SER A 66 -2.89 15.62 10.34
C SER A 66 -4.34 16.09 10.41
N ALA A 67 -4.95 16.49 9.28
CA ALA A 67 -6.36 16.85 9.23
C ALA A 67 -7.27 15.69 9.67
N HIS A 68 -7.11 14.51 9.09
CA HIS A 68 -7.92 13.34 9.46
C HIS A 68 -7.69 12.86 10.90
N ILE A 69 -6.48 13.01 11.44
CA ILE A 69 -6.20 12.72 12.86
C ILE A 69 -7.03 13.65 13.76
N LEU A 70 -7.10 14.94 13.44
CA LEU A 70 -7.89 15.91 14.19
C LEU A 70 -9.39 15.64 14.06
N GLU A 71 -9.87 15.33 12.85
CA GLU A 71 -11.26 14.92 12.60
C GLU A 71 -11.63 13.66 13.42
N GLN A 72 -10.79 12.63 13.39
CA GLN A 72 -11.02 11.40 14.16
C GLN A 72 -11.03 11.67 15.66
N LYS A 73 -10.12 12.52 16.15
CA LYS A 73 -10.09 12.93 17.56
C LYS A 73 -11.38 13.63 17.96
N ALA A 74 -11.92 14.51 17.12
CA ALA A 74 -13.17 15.21 17.37
C ALA A 74 -14.39 14.28 17.40
N GLN A 75 -14.40 13.20 16.60
CA GLN A 75 -15.46 12.18 16.64
C GLN A 75 -15.49 11.36 17.93
N GLY A 76 -14.35 11.22 18.63
CA GLY A 76 -14.27 10.56 19.93
C GLY A 76 -14.57 9.05 19.94
N ARG A 77 -14.65 8.41 18.77
CA ARG A 77 -15.04 7.00 18.64
C ARG A 77 -13.83 6.11 18.28
N PRO A 78 -13.52 5.06 19.07
CA PRO A 78 -12.39 4.18 18.77
C PRO A 78 -12.70 3.27 17.58
N ILE A 79 -11.71 3.05 16.72
CA ILE A 79 -11.77 2.08 15.63
C ILE A 79 -11.34 0.72 16.20
N ARG A 80 -12.30 -0.21 16.38
CA ARG A 80 -12.07 -1.56 16.93
C ARG A 80 -12.74 -2.63 16.05
N PRO A 81 -12.12 -3.02 14.92
CA PRO A 81 -12.62 -4.13 14.12
C PRO A 81 -12.48 -5.45 14.90
N VAL A 82 -13.39 -6.39 14.64
CA VAL A 82 -13.31 -7.76 15.15
C VAL A 82 -12.88 -8.71 14.04
N ALA A 83 -12.20 -9.79 14.40
CA ALA A 83 -11.84 -10.85 13.49
C ALA A 83 -12.59 -12.13 13.84
N ARG A 84 -12.96 -12.92 12.83
CA ARG A 84 -13.49 -14.27 13.04
C ARG A 84 -12.32 -15.25 13.14
N TYR A 85 -12.21 -15.93 14.28
CA TYR A 85 -11.26 -17.02 14.43
C TYR A 85 -11.71 -18.23 13.59
N VAL A 86 -10.79 -18.74 12.76
CA VAL A 86 -11.00 -19.93 11.90
C VAL A 86 -9.94 -21.00 12.15
N GLY A 87 -9.13 -20.83 13.19
CA GLY A 87 -8.19 -21.86 13.64
C GLY A 87 -8.87 -22.92 14.49
N GLU A 88 -8.09 -23.89 14.93
CA GLU A 88 -8.52 -24.94 15.86
C GLU A 88 -8.86 -24.32 17.23
N THR A 89 -10.05 -24.60 17.76
CA THR A 89 -10.57 -23.95 18.97
C THR A 89 -9.97 -24.51 20.26
N THR A 90 -9.86 -25.83 20.37
CA THR A 90 -9.33 -26.51 21.56
C THR A 90 -8.32 -27.55 21.12
N ARG A 91 -7.13 -27.51 21.73
CA ARG A 91 -6.05 -28.45 21.45
C ARG A 91 -5.38 -28.82 22.77
N ALA A 92 -5.13 -30.11 22.97
CA ALA A 92 -4.23 -30.55 24.03
C ALA A 92 -2.83 -29.98 23.75
N LEU A 93 -2.11 -29.56 24.79
CA LEU A 93 -0.75 -29.04 24.62
C LEU A 93 0.16 -30.10 23.99
N GLU A 94 -0.07 -31.37 24.34
CA GLU A 94 0.62 -32.56 23.83
C GLU A 94 0.44 -32.77 22.33
N ALA A 95 -0.67 -32.29 21.78
CA ALA A 95 -0.98 -32.42 20.36
C ALA A 95 -0.31 -31.33 19.51
N VAL A 96 0.33 -30.33 20.13
CA VAL A 96 1.05 -29.27 19.43
C VAL A 96 2.39 -29.82 18.92
N PRO A 97 2.68 -29.72 17.61
CA PRO A 97 3.98 -30.12 17.07
C PRO A 97 5.14 -29.44 17.82
N GLY A 98 6.12 -30.22 18.26
CA GLY A 98 7.26 -29.75 19.06
C GLY A 98 7.06 -29.83 20.58
N TRP A 99 5.88 -30.25 21.08
CA TRP A 99 5.67 -30.44 22.54
C TRP A 99 6.64 -31.44 23.17
N ALA A 100 6.93 -32.54 22.47
CA ALA A 100 7.82 -33.59 22.97
C ALA A 100 9.27 -33.09 23.16
N ASP A 101 9.67 -32.08 22.39
CA ASP A 101 11.02 -31.50 22.42
C ASP A 101 11.23 -30.52 23.59
N ILE A 102 10.13 -30.07 24.22
CA ILE A 102 10.20 -29.21 25.40
C ILE A 102 10.63 -30.05 26.61
N PRO A 103 11.72 -29.71 27.32
CA PRO A 103 12.14 -30.44 28.51
C PRO A 103 11.03 -30.45 29.58
N PRO A 104 10.84 -31.56 30.32
CA PRO A 104 9.76 -31.66 31.31
C PRO A 104 9.73 -30.53 32.35
N ALA A 105 10.90 -29.99 32.73
CA ALA A 105 11.03 -28.88 33.67
C ALA A 105 10.44 -27.54 33.17
N HIS A 106 10.17 -27.41 31.87
CA HIS A 106 9.62 -26.21 31.24
C HIS A 106 8.18 -26.38 30.75
N ARG A 107 7.58 -27.56 30.93
CA ARG A 107 6.16 -27.80 30.61
C ARG A 107 5.31 -27.25 31.75
N LEU A 108 4.32 -26.42 31.42
CA LEU A 108 3.35 -25.93 32.41
C LEU A 108 2.59 -27.15 32.96
N ALA A 109 2.55 -27.30 34.29
CA ALA A 109 1.71 -28.30 34.92
C ALA A 109 0.24 -27.96 34.67
N GLY A 110 -0.51 -28.92 34.13
CA GLY A 110 -1.96 -28.83 33.97
C GLY A 110 -2.70 -28.95 35.30
#